data_AF-A0A0H1QXW0-F1
#
_entry.id   AF-A0A0H1QXW0-F1
#
_cell.length_a   1.000
_cell.length_b   1.000
_cell.length_c   1.000
_cell.angle_alpha   90.00
_cell.angle_beta   90.00
_cell.angle_gamma   90.00
#
_symmetry.space_group_name_H-M   'P 1'
#
loop_
_entity.id
_entity.type
_entity.pdbx_description
1 polymer ?
#
loop_
_entity_poly.entity_id
_entity_poly.type
_entity_poly.pdbx_seq_one_letter_code
_entity_poly.pdbx_strand_id
1 'polypeptide(L)'
;MLEMNEYVRVMQKMYSKSLILESPAEFHPVLHFYFTDALAHIDYTLSTLAYNYMSPRNIMSMEYMRWRLDEEKVGDRAHFPGFVNWLKEEQPEKYEELPMLWSGVYDDDDPAQYRSFRIVLNPDDKKAIPADYLSTFIDEFFDAKFIKQLYKTSSLARLFDEYVRSRSA
;
A
#
# COMPACT_ATOMS: atom_id res chain seq x y z
N MET A 1 27.00 -17.83 -13.33
CA MET A 1 26.01 -16.78 -13.05
C MET A 1 25.51 -17.02 -11.64
N LEU A 2 25.70 -16.08 -10.71
CA LEU A 2 25.03 -16.15 -9.41
C LEU A 2 23.52 -16.07 -9.69
N GLU A 3 22.75 -17.01 -9.13
CA GLU A 3 21.30 -16.98 -9.27
C GLU A 3 20.77 -15.63 -8.77
N MET A 4 20.04 -14.93 -9.64
CA MET A 4 19.48 -13.63 -9.30
C MET A 4 18.43 -13.82 -8.21
N ASN A 5 18.68 -13.19 -7.06
CA ASN A 5 17.78 -13.13 -5.91
C ASN A 5 16.33 -12.90 -6.39
N GLU A 6 15.40 -13.76 -5.97
CA GLU A 6 13.99 -13.72 -6.36
C GLU A 6 13.34 -12.35 -6.10
N TYR A 7 13.71 -11.67 -5.01
CA TYR A 7 13.21 -10.34 -4.66
C TYR A 7 13.68 -9.27 -5.66
N VAL A 8 14.86 -9.44 -6.29
CA VAL A 8 15.32 -8.55 -7.36
C VAL A 8 14.42 -8.68 -8.60
N ARG A 9 13.95 -9.89 -8.92
CA ARG A 9 13.00 -10.11 -10.02
C ARG A 9 11.66 -9.44 -9.75
N VAL A 10 11.15 -9.57 -8.53
CA VAL A 10 9.89 -8.92 -8.11
C VAL A 10 10.03 -7.39 -8.12
N MET A 11 11.18 -6.87 -7.67
CA MET A 11 11.47 -5.45 -7.76
C MET A 11 11.51 -4.97 -9.22
N GLN A 12 12.16 -5.70 -10.13
CA GLN A 12 12.15 -5.39 -11.57
C GLN A 12 10.73 -5.38 -12.14
N LYS A 13 9.88 -6.34 -11.73
CA LYS A 13 8.45 -6.36 -12.08
C LYS A 13 7.77 -5.07 -11.63
N MET A 14 7.94 -4.66 -10.38
CA MET A 14 7.36 -3.41 -9.85
C MET A 14 7.75 -2.20 -10.71
N TYR A 15 9.04 -2.03 -11.00
CA TYR A 15 9.53 -0.90 -11.81
C TYR A 15 9.16 -0.97 -13.30
N SER A 16 8.76 -2.14 -13.78
CA SER A 16 8.23 -2.30 -15.15
C SER A 16 6.76 -1.87 -15.27
N LYS A 17 6.03 -1.77 -14.16
CA LYS A 17 4.66 -1.28 -14.14
C LYS A 17 4.65 0.23 -14.39
N SER A 18 3.61 0.71 -15.05
CA SER A 18 3.50 2.12 -15.45
C SER A 18 2.07 2.59 -15.36
N LEU A 19 1.91 3.84 -14.90
CA LEU A 19 0.65 4.57 -14.90
C LEU A 19 0.57 5.58 -16.05
N ILE A 20 1.35 5.40 -17.13
CA ILE A 20 1.49 6.41 -18.21
C ILE A 20 0.17 6.82 -18.89
N LEU A 21 -0.87 5.98 -18.79
CA LEU A 21 -2.19 6.25 -19.35
C LEU A 21 -3.17 6.86 -18.34
N GLU A 22 -2.78 6.92 -17.07
CA GLU A 22 -3.59 7.46 -15.99
C GLU A 22 -3.25 8.94 -15.77
N SER A 23 -4.19 9.69 -15.19
CA SER A 23 -3.95 11.07 -14.76
C SER A 23 -3.93 11.14 -13.24
N PRO A 24 -2.76 10.98 -12.56
CA PRO A 24 -2.70 10.97 -11.09
C PRO A 24 -3.23 12.25 -10.44
N ALA A 25 -3.29 13.37 -11.17
CA ALA A 25 -3.90 14.62 -10.71
C ALA A 25 -5.43 14.50 -10.49
N GLU A 26 -6.07 13.54 -11.14
CA GLU A 26 -7.49 13.23 -11.01
C GLU A 26 -7.78 12.20 -9.92
N PHE A 27 -6.75 11.62 -9.31
CA PHE A 27 -6.94 10.72 -8.18
C PHE A 27 -7.41 11.47 -6.94
N HIS A 28 -8.21 10.80 -6.13
CA HIS A 28 -8.61 11.25 -4.81
C HIS A 28 -7.34 11.40 -3.94
N PRO A 29 -7.08 12.57 -3.34
CA PRO A 29 -5.79 12.88 -2.74
C PRO A 29 -5.39 11.91 -1.61
N VAL A 30 -6.37 11.46 -0.81
CA VAL A 30 -6.11 10.47 0.25
C VAL A 30 -5.83 9.09 -0.34
N LEU A 31 -6.63 8.63 -1.30
CA LEU A 31 -6.44 7.30 -1.91
C LEU A 31 -5.12 7.22 -2.68
N HIS A 32 -4.76 8.31 -3.38
CA HIS A 32 -3.47 8.42 -4.06
C HIS A 32 -2.29 8.39 -3.08
N PHE A 33 -2.42 9.04 -1.92
CA PHE A 33 -1.41 8.99 -0.88
C PHE A 33 -1.21 7.54 -0.41
N TYR A 34 -2.27 6.85 0.02
CA TYR A 34 -2.19 5.47 0.50
C TYR A 34 -1.79 4.48 -0.59
N PHE A 35 -2.03 4.81 -1.86
CA PHE A 35 -1.58 4.01 -3.01
C PHE A 35 -0.06 4.10 -3.13
N THR A 36 0.45 5.33 -3.17
CA THR A 36 1.89 5.59 -3.23
C THR A 36 2.61 5.05 -2.00
N ASP A 37 1.97 5.16 -0.84
CA ASP A 37 2.47 4.67 0.43
C ASP A 37 2.63 3.14 0.43
N ALA A 38 1.60 2.41 0.02
CA ALA A 38 1.67 0.96 -0.11
C ALA A 38 2.78 0.53 -1.08
N LEU A 39 2.93 1.22 -2.23
CA LEU A 39 4.02 0.97 -3.16
C LEU A 39 5.38 1.22 -2.53
N ALA A 40 5.55 2.28 -1.73
CA ALA A 40 6.79 2.56 -1.04
C ALA A 40 7.13 1.48 0.02
N HIS A 41 6.13 0.98 0.74
CA HIS A 41 6.29 -0.15 1.66
C HIS A 41 6.68 -1.44 0.93
N ILE A 42 6.11 -1.70 -0.26
CA ILE A 42 6.50 -2.84 -1.11
C ILE A 42 7.96 -2.67 -1.58
N ASP A 43 8.34 -1.51 -2.12
CA ASP A 43 9.70 -1.25 -2.61
C ASP A 43 10.73 -1.36 -1.47
N TYR A 44 10.43 -0.80 -0.30
CA TYR A 44 11.32 -0.87 0.85
C TYR A 44 11.48 -2.31 1.33
N THR A 45 10.38 -3.07 1.43
CA THR A 45 10.42 -4.48 1.81
C THR A 45 11.26 -5.28 0.82
N LEU A 46 11.02 -5.13 -0.48
CA LEU A 46 11.79 -5.79 -1.54
C LEU A 46 13.27 -5.41 -1.48
N SER A 47 13.59 -4.13 -1.30
CA SER A 47 14.97 -3.65 -1.28
C SER A 47 15.75 -4.18 -0.08
N THR A 48 15.11 -4.33 1.09
CA THR A 48 15.74 -4.95 2.27
C THR A 48 15.94 -6.46 2.16
N LEU A 49 15.11 -7.15 1.35
CA LEU A 49 15.24 -8.59 1.06
C LEU A 49 16.19 -8.87 -0.11
N ALA A 50 16.32 -7.92 -1.03
CA ALA A 50 17.17 -8.02 -2.22
C ALA A 50 18.63 -7.63 -1.95
N TYR A 51 18.85 -6.60 -1.10
CA TYR A 51 20.15 -5.98 -0.90
C TYR A 51 20.52 -5.89 0.58
N ASN A 52 21.79 -5.60 0.85
CA ASN A 52 22.25 -5.30 2.20
C ASN A 52 21.43 -4.14 2.80
N TYR A 53 21.04 -4.28 4.06
CA TYR A 53 20.27 -3.26 4.80
C TYR A 53 20.93 -1.87 4.80
N MET A 54 22.27 -1.82 4.83
CA MET A 54 23.07 -0.59 4.79
C MET A 54 23.42 -0.13 3.37
N SER A 55 22.78 -0.69 2.34
CA SER A 55 22.98 -0.22 0.98
C SER A 55 22.48 1.23 0.85
N PRO A 56 23.12 2.07 0.01
CA PRO A 56 22.65 3.45 -0.22
C PRO A 56 21.17 3.52 -0.61
N ARG A 57 20.69 2.54 -1.39
CA ARG A 57 19.27 2.40 -1.74
C ARG A 57 18.38 2.31 -0.49
N ASN A 58 18.66 1.35 0.40
CA ASN A 58 17.87 1.15 1.61
C ASN A 58 17.94 2.34 2.58
N ILE A 59 19.10 3.00 2.67
CA ILE A 59 19.27 4.23 3.46
C ILE A 59 18.38 5.34 2.90
N MET A 60 18.42 5.59 1.59
CA MET A 60 17.62 6.63 0.95
C MET A 60 16.12 6.35 1.04
N SER A 61 15.68 5.12 0.77
CA SER A 61 14.28 4.74 0.92
C SER A 61 13.81 4.93 2.37
N MET A 62 14.66 4.65 3.37
CA MET A 62 14.31 4.88 4.78
C MET A 62 14.04 6.37 5.09
N GLU A 63 14.80 7.30 4.49
CA GLU A 63 14.55 8.73 4.70
C GLU A 63 13.19 9.16 4.15
N TYR A 64 12.79 8.64 2.98
CA TYR A 64 11.43 8.83 2.47
C TYR A 64 10.37 8.26 3.43
N MET A 65 10.57 7.03 3.91
CA MET A 65 9.62 6.39 4.82
C MET A 65 9.47 7.14 6.16
N ARG A 66 10.53 7.80 6.64
CA ARG A 66 10.47 8.66 7.84
C ARG A 66 9.60 9.89 7.62
N TRP A 67 9.82 10.61 6.50
CA TRP A 67 9.00 11.78 6.14
C TRP A 67 7.50 11.42 6.05
N ARG A 68 7.20 10.26 5.49
CA ARG A 68 5.83 9.74 5.34
C ARG A 68 5.05 9.65 6.66
N LEU A 69 5.71 9.40 7.81
CA LEU A 69 5.05 9.28 9.12
C LEU A 69 4.36 10.58 9.58
N ASP A 70 4.86 11.72 9.15
CA ASP A 70 4.22 13.01 9.43
C ASP A 70 3.09 13.26 8.43
N GLU A 71 3.30 12.88 7.16
CA GLU A 71 2.33 13.09 6.09
C GLU A 71 1.05 12.27 6.22
N GLU A 72 1.11 11.06 6.77
CA GLU A 72 -0.10 10.22 6.96
C GLU A 72 -1.12 10.88 7.91
N LYS A 73 -0.67 11.82 8.74
CA LYS A 73 -1.49 12.52 9.74
C LYS A 73 -2.08 13.83 9.23
N VAL A 74 -1.77 14.21 7.99
CA VAL A 74 -2.17 15.50 7.43
C VAL A 74 -3.61 15.42 6.91
N GLY A 75 -4.47 16.29 7.45
CA GLY A 75 -5.85 16.44 7.01
C GLY A 75 -6.62 15.13 7.08
N ASP A 76 -7.40 14.83 6.04
CA ASP A 76 -8.28 13.65 6.04
C ASP A 76 -7.54 12.31 5.94
N ARG A 77 -6.22 12.31 5.68
CA ARG A 77 -5.43 11.07 5.57
C ARG A 77 -5.47 10.24 6.85
N ALA A 78 -5.58 10.88 8.01
CA ALA A 78 -5.67 10.20 9.30
C ALA A 78 -6.94 9.32 9.43
N HIS A 79 -7.96 9.56 8.60
CA HIS A 79 -9.22 8.82 8.63
C HIS A 79 -9.17 7.50 7.85
N PHE A 80 -8.17 7.28 7.00
CA PHE A 80 -8.13 6.12 6.11
C PHE A 80 -8.11 4.76 6.83
N PRO A 81 -7.33 4.53 7.91
CA PRO A 81 -7.39 3.26 8.63
C PRO A 81 -8.80 2.97 9.17
N GLY A 82 -9.46 3.97 9.76
CA GLY A 82 -10.83 3.84 10.23
C GLY A 82 -11.85 3.65 9.09
N PHE A 83 -11.58 4.23 7.92
CA PHE A 83 -12.41 4.02 6.73
C PHE A 83 -12.35 2.57 6.23
N VAL A 84 -11.18 1.93 6.27
CA VAL A 84 -11.05 0.51 5.85
C VAL A 84 -11.90 -0.39 6.74
N ASN A 85 -11.85 -0.21 8.07
CA ASN A 85 -12.69 -0.95 9.00
C ASN A 85 -14.18 -0.62 8.83
N TRP A 86 -14.53 0.65 8.57
CA TRP A 86 -15.92 1.03 8.27
C TRP A 86 -16.43 0.39 6.97
N LEU A 87 -15.61 0.28 5.93
CA LEU A 87 -15.97 -0.45 4.70
C LEU A 87 -16.24 -1.93 4.99
N LYS A 88 -15.43 -2.57 5.84
CA LYS A 88 -15.62 -3.97 6.23
C LYS A 88 -17.00 -4.20 6.87
N GLU A 89 -17.47 -3.26 7.68
CA GLU A 89 -18.77 -3.35 8.37
C GLU A 89 -19.96 -2.96 7.46
N GLU A 90 -19.87 -1.82 6.78
CA GLU A 90 -21.03 -1.21 6.10
C GLU A 90 -21.10 -1.52 4.60
N GLN A 91 -19.97 -1.82 3.97
CA GLN A 91 -19.85 -2.07 2.52
C GLN A 91 -18.89 -3.24 2.24
N PRO A 92 -19.18 -4.46 2.73
CA PRO A 92 -18.24 -5.59 2.66
C PRO A 92 -17.86 -5.96 1.22
N GLU A 93 -18.77 -5.80 0.25
CA GLU A 93 -18.45 -6.00 -1.17
C GLU A 93 -17.34 -5.08 -1.66
N LYS A 94 -17.29 -3.84 -1.16
CA LYS A 94 -16.21 -2.88 -1.49
C LYS A 94 -14.94 -3.12 -0.70
N TYR A 95 -15.05 -3.66 0.50
CA TYR A 95 -13.90 -4.10 1.27
C TYR A 95 -13.17 -5.26 0.57
N GLU A 96 -13.90 -6.24 0.04
CA GLU A 96 -13.34 -7.37 -0.71
C GLU A 96 -12.67 -6.98 -2.04
N GLU A 97 -13.06 -5.84 -2.62
CA GLU A 97 -12.41 -5.28 -3.82
C GLU A 97 -11.07 -4.59 -3.53
N LEU A 98 -10.72 -4.35 -2.25
CA LEU A 98 -9.46 -3.70 -1.88
C LEU A 98 -8.26 -4.63 -2.11
N PRO A 99 -7.08 -4.09 -2.48
CA PRO A 99 -5.84 -4.85 -2.49
C PRO A 99 -5.60 -5.49 -1.13
N MET A 100 -5.15 -6.75 -1.12
CA MET A 100 -4.96 -7.52 0.11
C MET A 100 -4.04 -6.83 1.10
N LEU A 101 -3.07 -6.04 0.62
CA LEU A 101 -2.18 -5.31 1.50
C LEU A 101 -2.90 -4.19 2.27
N TRP A 102 -3.87 -3.51 1.64
CA TRP A 102 -4.65 -2.48 2.32
C TRP A 102 -5.63 -3.08 3.31
N SER A 103 -6.40 -4.10 2.90
CA SER A 103 -7.31 -4.79 3.81
C SER A 103 -6.54 -5.44 4.95
N GLY A 104 -5.43 -6.14 4.68
CA GLY A 104 -4.63 -6.76 5.75
C GLY A 104 -4.00 -5.75 6.73
N VAL A 105 -3.34 -4.69 6.25
CA VAL A 105 -2.60 -3.78 7.16
C VAL A 105 -3.50 -2.86 7.96
N TYR A 106 -4.69 -2.54 7.44
CA TYR A 106 -5.60 -1.58 8.08
C TYR A 106 -6.85 -2.24 8.70
N ASP A 107 -6.99 -3.57 8.63
CA ASP A 107 -8.01 -4.31 9.37
C ASP A 107 -7.55 -4.54 10.81
N ASP A 108 -8.34 -4.10 11.78
CA ASP A 108 -8.03 -4.22 13.20
C ASP A 108 -8.01 -5.69 13.68
N ASP A 109 -8.63 -6.61 12.93
CA ASP A 109 -8.64 -8.05 13.23
C ASP A 109 -7.49 -8.82 12.56
N ASP A 110 -6.77 -8.21 11.61
CA ASP A 110 -5.66 -8.86 10.89
C ASP A 110 -4.31 -8.52 11.55
N PRO A 111 -3.42 -9.51 11.78
CA PRO A 111 -2.11 -9.25 12.39
C PRO A 111 -1.11 -8.53 11.46
N ALA A 112 -1.45 -8.34 10.17
CA ALA A 112 -0.57 -7.70 9.22
C ALA A 112 -0.34 -6.23 9.55
N GLN A 113 0.91 -5.78 9.44
CA GLN A 113 1.28 -4.40 9.76
C GLN A 113 2.57 -3.96 9.06
N TYR A 114 2.79 -2.64 9.05
CA TYR A 114 4.09 -2.07 8.70
C TYR A 114 4.99 -1.99 9.93
N ARG A 115 5.98 -2.90 10.04
CA ARG A 115 6.94 -2.92 11.14
C ARG A 115 8.30 -2.41 10.68
N SER A 116 8.70 -1.25 11.20
CA SER A 116 9.90 -0.54 10.74
C SER A 116 9.87 -0.36 9.22
N PHE A 117 8.72 0.07 8.70
CA PHE A 117 8.40 0.27 7.28
C PHE A 117 8.33 -0.99 6.41
N ARG A 118 8.67 -2.17 6.94
CA ARG A 118 8.54 -3.43 6.19
C ARG A 118 7.15 -4.00 6.36
N ILE A 119 6.64 -4.63 5.31
CA ILE A 119 5.43 -5.43 5.39
C ILE A 119 5.74 -6.65 6.27
N VAL A 120 4.87 -6.91 7.25
CA VAL A 120 4.90 -8.11 8.08
C VAL A 120 3.48 -8.66 8.11
N LEU A 121 3.25 -9.83 7.53
CA LEU A 121 1.92 -10.44 7.48
C LEU A 121 1.51 -11.10 8.79
N ASN A 122 2.47 -11.71 9.49
CA ASN A 122 2.28 -12.26 10.82
C ASN A 122 3.49 -11.89 11.70
N PRO A 123 3.30 -11.14 12.80
CA PRO A 123 4.39 -10.71 13.69
C PRO A 123 5.13 -11.85 14.38
N ASP A 124 4.49 -13.02 14.51
CA ASP A 124 5.08 -14.21 15.12
C ASP A 124 5.92 -15.01 14.13
N ASP A 125 5.76 -14.77 12.81
CA ASP A 125 6.61 -15.39 11.81
C ASP A 125 7.97 -14.68 11.73
N LYS A 126 9.03 -15.49 11.67
CA LYS A 126 10.42 -15.04 11.52
C LYS A 126 10.93 -15.16 10.09
N LYS A 127 10.14 -15.79 9.20
CA LYS A 127 10.48 -15.97 7.80
C LYS A 127 10.24 -14.67 7.04
N ALA A 128 11.00 -14.50 5.96
CA ALA A 128 10.72 -13.46 5.00
C ALA A 128 9.38 -13.76 4.29
N ILE A 129 8.68 -12.69 3.89
CA ILE A 129 7.48 -12.81 3.05
C ILE A 129 7.90 -13.47 1.73
N PRO A 130 7.21 -14.52 1.26
CA PRO A 130 7.51 -15.14 -0.02
C PRO A 130 7.45 -14.13 -1.17
N ALA A 131 8.37 -14.23 -2.12
CA ALA A 131 8.44 -13.32 -3.27
C ALA A 131 7.12 -13.28 -4.06
N ASP A 132 6.41 -14.40 -4.16
CA ASP A 132 5.12 -14.48 -4.85
C ASP A 132 4.04 -13.62 -4.19
N TYR A 133 4.02 -13.49 -2.86
CA TYR A 133 3.07 -12.59 -2.17
C TYR A 133 3.32 -11.13 -2.54
N LEU A 134 4.59 -10.69 -2.51
CA LEU A 134 4.96 -9.33 -2.92
C LEU A 134 4.65 -9.09 -4.40
N SER A 135 4.84 -10.10 -5.24
CA SER A 135 4.48 -10.10 -6.66
C SER A 135 2.96 -9.92 -6.86
N THR A 136 2.14 -10.58 -6.05
CA THR A 136 0.68 -10.44 -6.06
C THR A 136 0.24 -9.05 -5.63
N PHE A 137 0.80 -8.50 -4.55
CA PHE A 137 0.47 -7.11 -4.14
C PHE A 137 0.73 -6.12 -5.26
N ILE A 138 1.86 -6.25 -5.96
CA ILE A 138 2.16 -5.41 -7.13
C ILE A 138 1.09 -5.58 -8.21
N ASP A 139 0.63 -6.78 -8.51
CA ASP A 139 -0.40 -6.96 -9.54
C ASP A 139 -1.74 -6.35 -9.13
N GLU A 140 -2.13 -6.45 -7.87
CA GLU A 140 -3.38 -5.86 -7.35
C GLU A 140 -3.36 -4.33 -7.40
N PHE A 141 -2.27 -3.71 -6.96
CA PHE A 141 -2.14 -2.24 -7.00
C PHE A 141 -2.11 -1.70 -8.43
N PHE A 142 -1.64 -2.49 -9.39
CA PHE A 142 -1.63 -2.10 -10.80
C PHE A 142 -2.79 -2.71 -11.61
N ASP A 143 -3.79 -3.30 -10.95
CA ASP A 143 -4.99 -3.80 -11.62
C ASP A 143 -5.85 -2.62 -12.10
N ALA A 144 -6.33 -2.71 -13.34
CA ALA A 144 -7.07 -1.62 -13.96
C ALA A 144 -8.43 -1.35 -13.29
N LYS A 145 -9.05 -2.34 -12.64
CA LYS A 145 -10.29 -2.13 -11.88
C LYS A 145 -9.99 -1.38 -10.60
N PHE A 146 -8.92 -1.75 -9.90
CA PHE A 146 -8.52 -1.05 -8.69
C PHE A 146 -8.05 0.38 -8.97
N ILE A 147 -7.21 0.61 -9.98
CA ILE A 147 -6.76 1.97 -10.35
C ILE A 147 -7.95 2.91 -10.61
N LYS A 148 -9.02 2.42 -11.25
CA LYS A 148 -10.25 3.21 -11.47
C LYS A 148 -10.93 3.64 -10.17
N GLN A 149 -10.75 2.89 -9.08
CA GLN A 149 -11.25 3.26 -7.75
C GLN A 149 -10.47 4.42 -7.12
N LEU A 150 -9.27 4.74 -7.61
CA LEU A 150 -8.48 5.86 -7.07
C LEU A 150 -8.97 7.22 -7.56
N TYR A 151 -9.76 7.30 -8.64
CA TYR A 151 -10.25 8.56 -9.20
C TYR A 151 -11.25 9.26 -8.26
N LYS A 152 -11.24 10.60 -8.25
CA LYS A 152 -12.17 11.44 -7.44
C LYS A 152 -13.66 11.12 -7.67
N THR A 153 -14.01 10.61 -8.85
CA THR A 153 -15.38 10.29 -9.24
C THR A 153 -15.78 8.84 -8.94
N SER A 154 -14.88 8.02 -8.41
CA SER A 154 -15.10 6.61 -8.17
C SER A 154 -16.07 6.34 -7.01
N SER A 155 -16.57 5.11 -6.92
CA SER A 155 -17.36 4.67 -5.76
C SER A 155 -16.56 4.72 -4.47
N LEU A 156 -15.30 4.26 -4.48
CA LEU A 156 -14.46 4.23 -3.28
C LEU A 156 -14.16 5.64 -2.76
N ALA A 157 -13.87 6.59 -3.65
CA ALA A 157 -13.64 7.99 -3.28
C ALA A 157 -14.88 8.62 -2.63
N ARG A 158 -16.05 8.38 -3.21
CA ARG A 158 -17.32 8.88 -2.64
C ARG A 158 -17.63 8.29 -1.26
N LEU A 159 -17.35 7.00 -1.08
CA LEU A 159 -17.52 6.33 0.22
C LEU A 159 -16.57 6.90 1.27
N PHE A 160 -15.32 7.18 0.89
CA PHE A 160 -14.37 7.84 1.79
C PHE A 160 -14.87 9.23 2.20
N ASP A 161 -15.32 10.04 1.25
CA ASP A 161 -15.86 11.39 1.54
C ASP A 161 -17.13 11.35 2.40
N GLU A 162 -17.96 10.32 2.25
CA GLU A 162 -19.12 10.07 3.11
C GLU A 162 -18.71 9.71 4.54
N TYR A 163 -17.74 8.80 4.69
CA TYR A 163 -17.17 8.43 5.98
C TYR A 163 -16.55 9.63 6.71
N VAL A 164 -15.76 10.45 6.03
CA VAL A 164 -15.16 11.64 6.67
C VAL A 164 -16.23 12.64 7.11
N ARG A 165 -17.27 12.85 6.27
CA ARG A 165 -18.38 13.74 6.62
C ARG A 165 -19.19 13.24 7.82
N SER A 166 -19.41 11.93 7.95
CA SER A 166 -20.15 11.37 9.09
C SER A 166 -19.39 11.46 10.43
N ARG A 167 -18.06 11.59 10.39
CA ARG A 167 -17.20 11.78 11.57
C ARG A 167 -16.93 13.24 11.93
N SER A 168 -17.25 14.15 11.03
CA SER A 168 -17.08 15.61 11.23
C SER A 168 -18.35 16.31 11.71
N ALA A 169 -19.46 15.58 11.79
CA ALA A 169 -20.78 16.03 12.27
C ALA A 169 -20.96 15.70 13.76
#